data_AF-A0A537D1Y6-F1
#
_entry.id   AF-A0A537D1Y6-F1
#
_cell.length_a   1.000
_cell.length_b   1.000
_cell.length_c   1.000
_cell.angle_alpha   90.00
_cell.angle_beta   90.00
_cell.angle_gamma   90.00
#
_symmetry.space_group_name_H-M   'P 1'
#
loop_
_entity.id
_entity.type
_entity.pdbx_description
1 polymer ?
#
loop_
_entity_poly.entity_id
_entity_poly.type
_entity_poly.pdbx_seq_one_letter_code
_entity_poly.pdbx_strand_id
1 'polypeptide(L)'
;MDIAEAARRAGVSLKRARHYRAIGLLPERKSYGERDVHSLCFIRRARALGFHVGETRALLDLWQDRDRPAGEVQKLAQRHVKQIRTRIAVLQAMLLALRQLTEG
;
A
#
# COMPACT_ATOMS: atom_id res chain seq x y z
N MET A 1 -22.24 4.54 5.97
CA MET A 1 -22.12 5.17 4.63
C MET A 1 -21.96 4.07 3.58
N ASP A 2 -22.26 4.33 2.30
CA ASP A 2 -22.02 3.34 1.24
C ASP A 2 -20.52 3.30 0.85
N ILE A 3 -20.14 2.39 -0.06
CA ILE A 3 -18.76 2.26 -0.51
C ILE A 3 -18.28 3.47 -1.32
N ALA A 4 -19.19 4.17 -2.01
CA ALA A 4 -18.86 5.33 -2.82
C ALA A 4 -18.44 6.51 -1.92
N GLU A 5 -19.19 6.73 -0.85
CA GLU A 5 -18.90 7.72 0.16
C GLU A 5 -17.59 7.42 0.89
N ALA A 6 -17.41 6.17 1.32
CA ALA A 6 -16.18 5.76 1.98
C ALA A 6 -14.94 5.94 1.08
N ALA A 7 -15.06 5.58 -0.21
CA ALA A 7 -14.00 5.75 -1.19
C ALA A 7 -13.64 7.23 -1.40
N ARG A 8 -14.65 8.10 -1.55
CA ARG A 8 -14.49 9.55 -1.69
C ARG A 8 -13.75 10.14 -0.49
N ARG A 9 -14.20 9.84 0.72
CA ARG A 9 -13.57 10.32 1.96
C ARG A 9 -12.14 9.82 2.14
N ALA A 10 -11.83 8.62 1.66
CA ALA A 10 -10.48 8.06 1.70
C ALA A 10 -9.54 8.56 0.57
N GLY A 11 -10.07 9.31 -0.41
CA GLY A 11 -9.33 9.72 -1.59
C GLY A 11 -8.98 8.56 -2.53
N VAL A 12 -9.82 7.52 -2.58
CA VAL A 12 -9.67 6.35 -3.43
C VAL A 12 -10.80 6.33 -4.46
N SER A 13 -10.52 5.97 -5.71
CA SER A 13 -11.61 5.84 -6.70
C SER A 13 -12.54 4.68 -6.34
N LEU A 14 -13.83 4.81 -6.66
CA LEU A 14 -14.83 3.76 -6.43
C LEU A 14 -14.41 2.41 -7.06
N LYS A 15 -13.82 2.45 -8.27
CA LYS A 15 -13.28 1.25 -8.93
C LYS A 15 -12.20 0.55 -8.07
N ARG A 16 -11.28 1.31 -7.48
CA ARG A 16 -10.24 0.75 -6.59
C ARG A 16 -10.84 0.23 -5.28
N ALA A 17 -11.78 0.95 -4.68
CA ALA A 17 -12.44 0.49 -3.46
C ALA A 17 -13.19 -0.83 -3.67
N ARG A 18 -13.93 -0.97 -4.78
CA ARG A 18 -14.58 -2.23 -5.19
C ARG A 18 -13.56 -3.33 -5.46
N HIS A 19 -12.44 -3.01 -6.12
CA HIS A 19 -11.37 -3.97 -6.32
C HIS A 19 -10.80 -4.47 -4.99
N TYR A 20 -10.47 -3.57 -4.05
CA TYR A 20 -9.98 -3.93 -2.71
C TYR A 20 -10.98 -4.80 -1.94
N ARG A 21 -12.29 -4.56 -2.09
CA ARG A 21 -13.32 -5.45 -1.56
C ARG A 21 -13.24 -6.83 -2.20
N ALA A 22 -13.20 -6.91 -3.53
CA ALA A 22 -13.16 -8.17 -4.26
C ALA A 22 -11.92 -9.03 -3.95
N ILE A 23 -10.76 -8.40 -3.74
CA ILE A 23 -9.54 -9.13 -3.37
C ILE A 23 -9.43 -9.40 -1.87
N GLY A 24 -10.42 -9.01 -1.05
CA GLY A 24 -10.44 -9.22 0.41
C GLY A 24 -9.49 -8.31 1.20
N LEU A 25 -9.15 -7.14 0.66
CA LEU A 25 -8.34 -6.12 1.36
C LEU A 25 -9.23 -5.11 2.10
N LEU A 26 -10.51 -5.04 1.74
CA LEU A 26 -11.56 -4.32 2.44
C LEU A 26 -12.69 -5.32 2.74
N PRO A 27 -13.32 -5.31 3.93
CA PRO A 27 -14.37 -6.24 4.25
C PRO A 27 -15.59 -6.06 3.32
N GLU A 28 -16.25 -7.17 3.02
CA GLU A 28 -17.48 -7.19 2.23
C GLU A 28 -18.67 -6.86 3.13
N ARG A 29 -19.13 -5.61 3.08
CA ARG A 29 -20.22 -5.09 3.93
C ARG A 29 -21.13 -4.19 3.11
N LYS A 30 -22.41 -4.12 3.52
CA LYS A 30 -23.38 -3.19 2.93
C LYS A 30 -23.13 -1.73 3.34
N SER A 31 -22.67 -1.53 4.58
CA SER A 31 -22.39 -0.22 5.15
C SER A 31 -20.97 -0.17 5.70
N TYR A 32 -20.30 0.94 5.40
CA TYR A 32 -18.96 1.27 5.86
C TYR A 32 -19.02 2.36 6.94
N GLY A 33 -18.13 2.30 7.92
CA GLY A 33 -17.96 3.27 8.99
C GLY A 33 -16.61 3.99 8.92
N GLU A 34 -16.31 4.82 9.91
CA GLU A 34 -15.05 5.57 9.99
C GLU A 34 -13.81 4.66 9.96
N ARG A 35 -13.87 3.51 10.62
CA ARG A 35 -12.77 2.54 10.63
C ARG A 35 -12.42 2.01 9.24
N ASP A 36 -13.43 1.84 8.39
CA ASP A 36 -13.22 1.40 7.01
C ASP A 36 -12.60 2.51 6.15
N VAL A 37 -13.00 3.78 6.39
CA VAL A 37 -12.39 4.95 5.74
C VAL A 37 -10.90 5.05 6.13
N HIS A 38 -10.57 4.87 7.41
CA HIS A 38 -9.17 4.83 7.85
C HIS A 38 -8.39 3.68 7.21
N SER A 39 -9.00 2.50 7.09
CA SER A 39 -8.41 1.34 6.42
C SER A 39 -8.15 1.62 4.92
N LEU A 40 -9.10 2.26 4.23
CA LEU A 40 -8.91 2.70 2.84
C LEU A 40 -7.80 3.75 2.68
N CYS A 41 -7.72 4.72 3.60
CA CYS A 41 -6.62 5.69 3.65
C CYS A 41 -5.26 5.00 3.84
N PHE A 42 -5.22 3.99 4.70
CA PHE A 42 -4.02 3.20 4.96
C PHE A 42 -3.59 2.42 3.71
N ILE A 43 -4.52 1.67 3.09
CA ILE A 43 -4.30 0.94 1.85
C ILE A 43 -3.77 1.90 0.76
N ARG A 44 -4.37 3.09 0.62
CA ARG A 44 -3.93 4.10 -0.35
C ARG A 44 -2.46 4.51 -0.12
N ARG A 45 -2.08 4.77 1.12
CA ARG A 45 -0.70 5.16 1.48
C ARG A 45 0.30 4.03 1.25
N ALA A 46 -0.03 2.81 1.68
CA ALA A 46 0.83 1.64 1.46
C ALA A 46 1.06 1.39 -0.04
N ARG A 47 0.00 1.46 -0.86
CA ARG A 47 0.13 1.31 -2.31
C ARG A 47 0.92 2.45 -2.95
N ALA A 48 0.83 3.67 -2.45
CA ALA A 48 1.64 4.81 -2.91
C ALA A 48 3.13 4.64 -2.57
N LEU A 49 3.47 3.97 -1.48
CA LEU A 49 4.84 3.61 -1.10
C LEU A 49 5.38 2.40 -1.87
N GLY A 50 4.61 1.82 -2.80
CA GLY A 50 5.04 0.71 -3.63
C GLY A 50 4.89 -0.68 -2.99
N PHE A 51 4.26 -0.79 -1.82
CA PHE A 51 3.94 -2.10 -1.25
C PHE A 51 2.99 -2.86 -2.17
N HIS A 52 3.24 -4.15 -2.38
CA HIS A 52 2.32 -5.01 -3.11
C HIS A 52 1.07 -5.29 -2.28
N VAL A 53 0.04 -5.82 -2.94
CA VAL A 53 -1.26 -6.10 -2.30
C VAL A 53 -1.12 -7.03 -1.08
N GLY A 54 -0.31 -8.09 -1.19
CA GLY A 54 -0.08 -9.01 -0.07
C GLY A 54 0.62 -8.35 1.12
N GLU A 55 1.61 -7.50 0.86
CA GLU A 55 2.31 -6.74 1.92
C GLU A 55 1.40 -5.69 2.55
N THR A 56 0.52 -5.09 1.74
CA THR A 56 -0.49 -4.14 2.23
C THR A 56 -1.51 -4.83 3.13
N ARG A 57 -1.90 -6.07 2.82
CA ARG A 57 -2.75 -6.89 3.70
C ARG A 57 -2.07 -7.13 5.03
N ALA A 58 -0.84 -7.65 5.00
CA ALA A 58 -0.07 -7.85 6.21
C ALA A 58 -0.04 -6.56 7.03
N LEU A 59 0.41 -5.44 6.46
CA LEU A 59 0.40 -4.14 7.13
C LEU A 59 -0.96 -3.73 7.72
N LEU A 60 -2.05 -4.00 7.01
CA LEU A 60 -3.39 -3.65 7.46
C LEU A 60 -3.83 -4.50 8.65
N ASP A 61 -3.61 -5.82 8.61
CA ASP A 61 -3.92 -6.75 9.71
C ASP A 61 -3.17 -6.31 10.98
N LEU A 62 -1.92 -5.93 10.79
CA LEU A 62 -1.03 -5.48 11.86
C LEU A 62 -1.39 -4.10 12.42
N TRP A 63 -2.06 -3.27 11.64
CA TRP A 63 -2.55 -1.95 12.05
C TRP A 63 -3.92 -2.04 12.74
N GLN A 64 -4.74 -3.04 12.39
CA GLN A 64 -6.05 -3.26 13.01
C GLN A 64 -5.95 -3.94 14.38
N ASP A 65 -4.86 -4.66 14.63
CA ASP A 65 -4.56 -5.28 15.92
C ASP A 65 -4.04 -4.24 16.94
N ARG A 66 -4.85 -3.98 17.98
CA ARG A 66 -4.58 -2.91 18.96
C ARG A 66 -3.54 -3.30 20.02
N ASP A 67 -3.31 -4.59 20.22
CA ASP A 67 -2.40 -5.11 21.26
C ASP A 67 -1.04 -5.52 20.70
N ARG A 68 -0.72 -5.07 19.49
CA ARG A 68 0.43 -5.54 18.74
C ARG A 68 1.76 -4.94 19.22
N PRO A 69 2.85 -5.74 19.31
CA PRO A 69 4.19 -5.21 19.50
C PRO A 69 4.66 -4.39 18.27
N ALA A 70 5.03 -3.13 18.50
CA ALA A 70 5.53 -2.19 17.49
C ALA A 70 6.71 -2.73 16.65
N GLY A 71 7.49 -3.68 17.17
CA GLY A 71 8.67 -4.23 16.51
C GLY A 71 8.40 -4.91 15.17
N GLU A 72 7.22 -5.51 14.99
CA GLU A 72 6.93 -6.20 13.73
C GLU A 72 6.53 -5.25 12.59
N VAL A 73 5.92 -4.08 12.90
CA VAL A 73 5.69 -3.03 11.90
C VAL A 73 7.03 -2.47 11.44
N GLN A 74 7.95 -2.27 12.38
CA GLN A 74 9.30 -1.78 12.10
C GLN A 74 10.07 -2.74 11.20
N LYS A 75 10.03 -4.06 11.45
CA LYS A 75 10.67 -5.07 10.60
C LYS A 75 10.17 -5.02 9.15
N LEU A 76 8.86 -4.91 8.95
CA LEU A 76 8.31 -4.87 7.59
C LEU A 76 8.71 -3.57 6.86
N ALA A 77 8.66 -2.43 7.55
CA ALA A 77 9.13 -1.17 6.99
C ALA A 77 10.62 -1.24 6.59
N GLN A 78 11.48 -1.80 7.45
CA GLN A 78 12.90 -1.99 7.16
C GLN A 78 13.14 -2.90 5.95
N ARG A 79 12.39 -4.01 5.83
CA ARG A 79 12.45 -4.90 4.67
C ARG A 79 12.12 -4.15 3.38
N HIS A 80 11.07 -3.34 3.38
CA HIS A 80 10.65 -2.57 2.21
C HIS A 80 11.66 -1.49 1.83
N VAL A 81 12.22 -0.79 2.83
CA VAL A 81 13.33 0.16 2.60
C VAL A 81 14.50 -0.52 1.90
N LYS A 82 14.87 -1.73 2.32
CA LYS A 82 15.93 -2.51 1.67
C LYS A 82 15.59 -2.84 0.22
N GLN A 83 14.36 -3.30 -0.05
CA GLN A 83 13.90 -3.59 -1.42
C GLN A 83 13.92 -2.35 -2.32
N ILE A 84 13.45 -1.20 -1.82
CA ILE A 84 13.50 0.08 -2.55
C ILE A 84 14.94 0.45 -2.88
N ARG A 85 15.86 0.38 -1.90
CA ARG A 85 17.29 0.68 -2.13
C ARG A 85 17.91 -0.21 -3.19
N THR A 86 17.63 -1.51 -3.16
CA THR A 86 18.10 -2.44 -4.21
C THR A 86 17.56 -2.04 -5.58
N ARG A 87 16.27 -1.67 -5.68
CA ARG A 87 15.68 -1.27 -6.96
C ARG A 87 16.25 0.05 -7.47
N ILE A 88 16.53 1.01 -6.59
CA ILE A 88 17.21 2.26 -6.94
C ILE A 88 18.59 1.96 -7.52
N ALA A 89 19.39 1.13 -6.85
CA ALA A 89 20.74 0.78 -7.33
C ALA A 89 20.72 0.14 -8.73
N VAL A 90 19.78 -0.79 -8.97
CA VAL A 90 19.60 -1.41 -10.30
C VAL A 90 19.21 -0.37 -11.35
N LEU A 91 18.24 0.49 -11.06
CA LEU A 91 17.80 1.52 -12.00
C LEU A 91 18.89 2.56 -12.30
N GLN A 92 19.70 2.92 -11.30
CA GLN A 92 20.86 3.79 -11.48
C GLN A 92 21.92 3.15 -12.40
N ALA A 93 22.21 1.87 -12.21
CA ALA A 93 23.15 1.14 -13.07
C ALA A 93 22.64 1.06 -14.52
N MET A 94 21.35 0.78 -14.72
CA MET A 94 20.72 0.78 -16.05
C MET A 94 20.79 2.16 -16.71
N LEU A 95 20.50 3.23 -15.95
CA LEU A 95 20.58 4.60 -16.47
C LEU A 95 22.00 4.95 -16.90
N LEU A 96 23.01 4.55 -16.12
CA LEU A 96 24.41 4.78 -16.47
C LEU A 96 24.78 4.06 -17.77
N ALA A 97 24.40 2.79 -17.91
CA ALA A 97 24.66 2.02 -19.12
C ALA A 97 23.98 2.62 -20.35
N LEU A 98 22.73 3.08 -20.23
CA LEU A 98 22.02 3.73 -21.33
C LEU A 98 22.66 5.07 -21.71
N ARG A 99 23.09 5.89 -20.74
CA ARG A 99 23.78 7.15 -21.00
C ARG A 99 25.06 6.95 -21.81
N GLN A 100 25.82 5.90 -21.51
CA GLN A 100 27.03 5.56 -22.29
C GLN A 100 26.73 5.27 -23.76
N LEU A 101 25.53 4.80 -24.09
CA LEU A 101 25.11 4.51 -25.47
C LEU A 101 24.55 5.75 -26.19
N THR A 102 24.10 6.77 -25.46
CA THR A 102 23.45 7.96 -26.05
C THR A 102 24.31 9.21 -26.03
N GLU A 103 25.29 9.29 -25.12
CA GLU A 103 26.21 10.43 -24.95
C GLU A 103 27.63 10.10 -25.47
N GLY A 104 27.82 8.90 -26.02
CA GLY A 104 29.07 8.42 -26.64
C GLY A 104 29.05 8.50 -28.16
#